data_AF-A0A672PYC9-F1
#
_entry.id   AF-A0A672PYC9-F1
#
_cell.length_a   1.000
_cell.length_b   1.000
_cell.length_c   1.000
_cell.angle_alpha   90.00
_cell.angle_beta   90.00
_cell.angle_gamma   90.00
#
_symmetry.space_group_name_H-M   'P 1'
#
loop_
_entity.id
_entity.type
_entity.pdbx_description
1 polymer ?
#
loop_
_entity_poly.entity_id
_entity_poly.type
_entity_poly.pdbx_seq_one_letter_code
_entity_poly.pdbx_strand_id
1 'polypeptide(L)'
;MVSTWMGDLLGKTRLLLEEVLVRPAGGARSVWVLTPQYSDGDTILSTSTDVFRKDSEVVGIKSLKIVKKAGDANGSWMKDPTKGSAKIYFFSGTRNIIHLPFPWHGTGHVVYNGFVYYHSADTNNEILKVHLSNRTVADRLLLPGAGRMPAYSLSPHTLMDLAIDEMGLWLIHADPDFGGNLVITKLDHSSLAVEHTWDTNCNSRDAEAAFIVCGTLYVVYSSHYGGRSSIQCLFDIHDTIYTESISVLFFPKRYTSHSALRFHPKDKQLYALDDGYQTIYKLEIKKI
;
A
#
# COMPACT_ATOMS: atom_id res chain seq x y z
N MET A 1 14.77 26.23 15.46
CA MET A 1 14.20 25.45 14.35
C MET A 1 15.38 24.97 13.52
N VAL A 2 15.74 23.70 13.60
CA VAL A 2 16.87 23.14 12.85
C VAL A 2 16.29 22.36 11.68
N SER A 3 16.17 23.02 10.53
CA SER A 3 15.80 22.37 9.28
C SER A 3 16.91 21.39 8.90
N THR A 4 16.63 20.08 8.99
CA THR A 4 17.58 19.06 8.53
C THR A 4 17.19 18.62 7.13
N TRP A 5 18.12 18.81 6.18
CA TRP A 5 17.89 18.59 4.75
C TRP A 5 17.96 17.09 4.41
N MET A 6 16.87 16.51 3.89
CA MET A 6 16.92 15.23 3.19
C MET A 6 16.92 15.52 1.68
N GLY A 7 18.08 15.39 1.05
CA GLY A 7 18.28 15.74 -0.36
C GLY A 7 17.37 15.01 -1.35
N ASP A 8 17.36 15.52 -2.59
CA ASP A 8 16.52 15.20 -3.75
C ASP A 8 15.96 13.76 -3.81
N LEU A 9 14.67 13.61 -3.46
CA LEU A 9 13.93 12.34 -3.62
C LEU A 9 13.28 12.23 -5.02
N LEU A 10 13.07 13.34 -5.73
CA LEU A 10 12.35 13.38 -7.01
C LEU A 10 13.06 14.20 -8.11
N GLY A 11 14.38 14.05 -8.25
CA GLY A 11 15.09 14.42 -9.49
C GLY A 11 15.11 15.91 -9.87
N LYS A 12 14.65 16.80 -8.97
CA LYS A 12 14.78 18.28 -8.94
C LYS A 12 13.85 18.91 -7.88
N THR A 13 12.95 18.14 -7.26
CA THR A 13 12.06 18.65 -6.21
C THR A 13 12.74 18.70 -4.84
N ARG A 14 12.77 19.89 -4.23
CA ARG A 14 13.16 20.09 -2.82
C ARG A 14 12.02 19.64 -1.91
N LEU A 15 12.30 18.89 -0.86
CA LEU A 15 11.30 18.53 0.16
C LEU A 15 11.60 19.35 1.41
N LEU A 16 10.63 20.13 1.88
CA LEU A 16 10.71 20.69 3.22
C LEU A 16 10.12 19.68 4.19
N LEU A 17 10.93 19.35 5.20
CA LEU A 17 10.48 18.58 6.35
C LEU A 17 9.72 19.54 7.26
N GLU A 18 8.39 19.44 7.32
CA GLU A 18 7.63 20.10 8.39
C GLU A 18 7.68 19.21 9.62
N GLU A 19 8.60 19.53 10.54
CA GLU A 19 8.70 18.87 11.85
C GLU A 19 7.53 19.33 12.73
N VAL A 20 6.48 18.50 12.86
CA VAL A 20 5.43 18.74 13.88
C VAL A 20 5.94 18.21 15.22
N LEU A 21 6.46 19.14 16.02
CA LEU A 21 7.18 18.90 17.26
C LEU A 21 6.20 18.74 18.44
N VAL A 22 6.00 17.52 18.96
CA VAL A 22 5.39 17.30 20.30
C VAL A 22 5.96 16.03 20.97
N ARG A 23 6.63 16.19 22.12
CA ARG A 23 6.98 15.11 23.09
C ARG A 23 5.74 14.77 23.94
N PRO A 24 5.46 13.51 24.39
CA PRO A 24 6.20 12.90 25.52
C PRO A 24 6.27 11.34 25.52
N ALA A 25 6.75 10.81 26.66
CA ALA A 25 7.35 9.50 26.93
C ALA A 25 6.55 8.21 26.62
N GLY A 26 7.29 7.16 26.26
CA GLY A 26 6.86 5.76 26.34
C GLY A 26 6.70 5.05 25.00
N GLY A 27 7.75 4.34 24.54
CA GLY A 27 7.68 3.08 23.78
C GLY A 27 6.85 2.94 22.49
N ALA A 28 6.33 4.00 21.86
CA ALA A 28 5.40 3.90 20.72
C ALA A 28 6.06 4.04 19.33
N ARG A 29 5.53 3.33 18.32
CA ARG A 29 5.92 3.36 16.89
C ARG A 29 5.35 4.59 16.15
N SER A 30 5.96 5.01 15.03
CA SER A 30 5.71 6.32 14.40
C SER A 30 5.57 6.44 12.85
N VAL A 31 4.90 7.52 12.39
CA VAL A 31 4.72 7.94 10.96
C VAL A 31 5.44 9.28 10.66
N TRP A 32 5.83 9.54 9.41
CA TRP A 32 6.40 10.79 8.90
C TRP A 32 5.49 11.40 7.85
N VAL A 33 5.52 12.73 7.70
CA VAL A 33 4.90 13.43 6.56
C VAL A 33 5.96 14.31 5.90
N LEU A 34 6.17 14.16 4.59
CA LEU A 34 6.93 15.11 3.78
C LEU A 34 5.96 15.88 2.90
N THR A 35 6.14 17.20 2.86
CA THR A 35 5.45 18.07 1.92
C THR A 35 6.46 18.48 0.84
N PRO A 36 6.29 18.05 -0.43
CA PRO A 36 7.10 18.52 -1.54
C PRO A 36 6.99 20.03 -1.67
N GLN A 37 8.13 20.68 -1.82
CA GLN A 37 8.21 22.10 -2.13
C GLN A 37 8.75 22.20 -3.54
N TYR A 38 7.81 22.33 -4.47
CA TYR A 38 8.12 22.58 -5.86
C TYR A 38 8.59 24.03 -5.97
N SER A 39 9.78 24.25 -6.55
CA SER A 39 10.11 25.56 -7.09
C SER A 39 9.13 25.87 -8.22
N ASP A 40 8.62 27.11 -8.25
CA ASP A 40 7.71 27.58 -9.29
C ASP A 40 8.19 27.11 -10.68
N GLY A 41 7.38 26.28 -11.33
CA GLY A 41 7.65 25.72 -12.66
C GLY A 41 7.81 24.20 -12.73
N ASP A 42 8.14 23.51 -11.63
CA ASP A 42 8.33 22.05 -11.65
C ASP A 42 7.02 21.29 -11.37
N THR A 43 6.15 21.23 -12.37
CA THR A 43 5.06 20.24 -12.39
C THR A 43 5.66 18.91 -12.82
N ILE A 44 5.61 17.86 -11.99
CA ILE A 44 5.79 16.49 -12.50
C ILE A 44 4.58 16.23 -13.39
N LEU A 45 4.76 16.46 -14.69
CA LEU A 45 3.80 16.10 -15.73
C LEU A 45 3.66 14.56 -15.72
N SER A 46 2.71 14.07 -14.93
CA SER A 46 2.12 12.74 -15.13
C SER A 46 1.34 12.79 -16.45
N THR A 47 2.00 12.48 -17.55
CA THR A 47 1.38 12.39 -18.88
C THR A 47 0.86 10.98 -19.19
N SER A 48 0.49 10.18 -18.18
CA SER A 48 -0.26 8.95 -18.45
C SER A 48 -1.71 9.30 -18.74
N THR A 49 -2.02 9.39 -20.03
CA THR A 49 -3.38 9.47 -20.59
C THR A 49 -4.21 8.19 -20.35
N ASP A 50 -3.64 7.16 -19.73
CA ASP A 50 -4.25 5.83 -19.62
C ASP A 50 -5.41 5.85 -18.62
N VAL A 51 -6.64 5.94 -19.11
CA VAL A 51 -7.82 5.93 -18.23
C VAL A 51 -8.06 4.49 -17.77
N PHE A 52 -7.75 4.20 -16.51
CA PHE A 52 -8.10 2.95 -15.86
C PHE A 52 -9.63 2.84 -15.75
N ARG A 53 -10.16 1.71 -16.19
CA ARG A 53 -11.59 1.36 -16.24
C ARG A 53 -11.77 -0.08 -15.80
N LYS A 54 -13.02 -0.49 -15.56
CA LYS A 54 -13.35 -1.88 -15.20
C LYS A 54 -12.85 -2.93 -16.21
N ASP A 55 -12.63 -2.54 -17.46
CA ASP A 55 -12.13 -3.39 -18.56
C ASP A 55 -10.61 -3.23 -18.79
N SER A 56 -9.88 -2.80 -17.76
CA SER A 56 -8.43 -2.57 -17.81
C SER A 56 -7.66 -3.71 -17.17
N GLU A 57 -6.75 -4.32 -17.92
CA GLU A 57 -5.84 -5.36 -17.44
C GLU A 57 -4.40 -4.85 -17.42
N VAL A 58 -3.69 -5.08 -16.32
CA VAL A 58 -2.23 -4.87 -16.26
C VAL A 58 -1.54 -5.92 -17.12
N VAL A 59 -0.80 -5.49 -18.13
CA VAL A 59 -0.08 -6.35 -19.10
C VAL A 59 1.44 -6.16 -19.05
N GLY A 60 1.93 -5.21 -18.27
CA GLY A 60 3.37 -4.94 -18.17
C GLY A 60 3.73 -4.09 -16.95
N ILE A 61 4.99 -4.24 -16.51
CA ILE A 61 5.54 -3.52 -15.36
C ILE A 61 6.92 -2.99 -15.74
N LYS A 62 7.08 -1.66 -15.64
CA LYS A 62 8.36 -0.98 -15.91
C LYS A 62 8.84 -0.26 -14.66
N SER A 63 10.12 -0.39 -14.32
CA SER A 63 10.72 0.41 -13.24
C SER A 63 11.00 1.82 -13.75
N LEU A 64 10.44 2.84 -13.11
CA LEU A 64 10.71 4.24 -13.46
C LEU A 64 11.90 4.80 -12.69
N LYS A 65 12.13 4.35 -11.45
CA LYS A 65 13.17 4.88 -10.57
C LYS A 65 13.44 3.95 -9.38
N ILE A 66 14.72 3.67 -9.12
CA ILE A 66 15.19 3.16 -7.82
C ILE A 66 15.48 4.39 -6.97
N VAL A 67 14.64 4.64 -5.98
CA VAL A 67 14.82 5.73 -5.03
C VAL A 67 15.71 5.24 -3.90
N LYS A 68 16.69 6.08 -3.59
CA LYS A 68 17.61 6.11 -2.45
C LYS A 68 17.12 5.33 -1.22
N LYS A 69 18.03 4.61 -0.55
CA LYS A 69 17.78 4.01 0.78
C LYS A 69 17.22 5.08 1.72
N ALA A 70 15.94 4.97 2.04
CA ALA A 70 15.22 5.96 2.83
C ALA A 70 14.33 5.19 3.80
N GLY A 71 14.77 5.13 5.05
CA GLY A 71 14.07 4.43 6.12
C GLY A 71 14.66 3.07 6.47
N ASP A 72 13.90 2.34 7.29
CA ASP A 72 14.26 1.03 7.83
C ASP A 72 13.75 -0.09 6.90
N ALA A 73 14.33 -1.28 6.99
CA ALA A 73 13.96 -2.43 6.14
C ALA A 73 12.47 -2.84 6.31
N ASN A 74 11.94 -2.60 7.51
CA ASN A 74 10.57 -2.91 7.91
C ASN A 74 9.78 -1.60 8.04
N GLY A 75 9.10 -1.23 6.96
CA GLY A 75 8.31 -0.02 6.90
C GLY A 75 7.40 0.02 5.68
N SER A 76 6.76 1.15 5.46
CA SER A 76 5.98 1.43 4.27
C SER A 76 6.01 2.93 4.00
N TRP A 77 5.75 3.33 2.76
CA TRP A 77 5.63 4.73 2.40
C TRP A 77 4.60 4.90 1.31
N MET A 78 3.93 6.05 1.29
CA MET A 78 2.87 6.30 0.32
C MET A 78 2.56 7.78 0.16
N LYS A 79 1.98 8.14 -0.98
CA LYS A 79 1.33 9.44 -1.15
C LYS A 79 -0.15 9.34 -0.80
N ASP A 80 -0.69 10.41 -0.22
CA ASP A 80 -2.13 10.53 -0.06
C ASP A 80 -2.78 10.81 -1.43
N PRO A 81 -3.63 9.89 -1.94
CA PRO A 81 -4.24 10.06 -3.25
C PRO A 81 -5.40 11.06 -3.24
N THR A 82 -5.60 11.87 -2.19
CA THR A 82 -6.61 12.94 -2.15
C THR A 82 -6.31 14.07 -3.14
N LYS A 83 -7.34 14.70 -3.70
CA LYS A 83 -7.15 15.71 -4.77
C LYS A 83 -6.48 16.95 -4.19
N GLY A 84 -5.36 17.36 -4.80
CA GLY A 84 -4.55 18.50 -4.33
C GLY A 84 -3.62 18.18 -3.15
N SER A 85 -3.59 16.93 -2.66
CA SER A 85 -2.63 16.53 -1.63
C SER A 85 -1.28 16.21 -2.28
N ALA A 86 -0.22 16.85 -1.82
CA ALA A 86 1.16 16.51 -2.17
C ALA A 86 1.86 15.71 -1.06
N LYS A 87 1.15 15.39 0.03
CA LYS A 87 1.75 14.82 1.25
C LYS A 87 2.22 13.38 1.02
N ILE A 88 3.46 13.11 1.42
CA ILE A 88 4.07 11.77 1.40
C ILE A 88 4.19 11.29 2.85
N TYR A 89 3.76 10.08 3.13
CA TYR A 89 3.79 9.47 4.45
C TYR A 89 4.83 8.35 4.51
N PHE A 90 5.60 8.25 5.60
CA PHE A 90 6.48 7.10 5.86
C PHE A 90 6.13 6.47 7.19
N PHE A 91 5.94 5.17 7.22
CA PHE A 91 5.64 4.41 8.43
C PHE A 91 6.83 3.52 8.73
N SER A 92 7.51 3.76 9.85
CA SER A 92 8.66 2.96 10.28
C SER A 92 8.51 2.52 11.74
N GLY A 93 8.91 1.28 12.02
CA GLY A 93 8.90 0.72 13.36
C GLY A 93 9.98 1.26 14.32
N THR A 94 11.00 2.00 13.83
CA THR A 94 12.21 2.29 14.63
C THR A 94 12.63 3.76 14.74
N ARG A 95 11.94 4.71 14.09
CA ARG A 95 12.32 6.15 14.19
C ARG A 95 11.09 7.09 14.22
N ASN A 96 10.96 7.81 15.35
CA ASN A 96 9.98 8.86 15.75
C ASN A 96 9.43 9.69 14.55
N ILE A 97 8.14 10.05 14.39
CA ILE A 97 7.51 11.25 15.00
C ILE A 97 5.94 11.32 14.98
N ILE A 98 5.14 10.38 14.43
CA ILE A 98 3.66 10.38 14.60
C ILE A 98 3.15 9.23 15.47
N HIS A 99 2.73 9.56 16.69
CA HIS A 99 2.02 8.65 17.57
C HIS A 99 0.56 8.55 17.16
N LEU A 100 0.18 7.40 16.60
CA LEU A 100 -1.23 7.02 16.46
C LEU A 100 -1.80 6.69 17.84
N PRO A 101 -3.11 6.87 18.05
CA PRO A 101 -3.75 6.64 19.36
C PRO A 101 -3.61 5.20 19.85
N PHE A 102 -3.43 4.24 18.93
CA PHE A 102 -3.19 2.83 19.20
C PHE A 102 -2.04 2.30 18.35
N PRO A 103 -1.26 1.31 18.85
CA PRO A 103 -0.21 0.67 18.08
C PRO A 103 -0.79 -0.05 16.85
N TRP A 104 0.01 -0.19 15.80
CA TRP A 104 -0.37 -0.91 14.59
C TRP A 104 0.52 -2.13 14.34
N HIS A 105 -0.03 -3.08 13.57
CA HIS A 105 0.63 -4.31 13.17
C HIS A 105 0.88 -4.35 11.66
N GLY A 106 1.98 -4.98 11.26
CA GLY A 106 2.37 -5.14 9.85
C GLY A 106 2.67 -3.84 9.09
N THR A 107 2.71 -3.96 7.76
CA THR A 107 2.90 -2.85 6.80
C THR A 107 1.60 -2.50 6.07
N GLY A 108 0.47 -3.07 6.52
CA GLY A 108 -0.85 -3.11 5.90
C GLY A 108 -1.68 -1.81 5.87
N HIS A 109 -1.10 -0.66 6.15
CA HIS A 109 -1.84 0.60 6.35
C HIS A 109 -2.00 1.40 5.06
N VAL A 110 -3.04 2.26 5.02
CA VAL A 110 -3.26 3.22 3.94
C VAL A 110 -3.64 4.60 4.47
N VAL A 111 -3.22 5.64 3.76
CA VAL A 111 -3.66 7.02 3.99
C VAL A 111 -4.61 7.44 2.89
N TYR A 112 -5.80 7.92 3.27
CA TYR A 112 -6.79 8.40 2.33
C TYR A 112 -7.65 9.49 2.97
N ASN A 113 -7.83 10.61 2.26
CA ASN A 113 -8.69 11.73 2.64
C ASN A 113 -8.41 12.30 4.04
N GLY A 114 -7.13 12.42 4.41
CA GLY A 114 -6.71 12.91 5.72
C GLY A 114 -6.88 11.92 6.88
N PHE A 115 -7.24 10.67 6.58
CA PHE A 115 -7.30 9.57 7.55
C PHE A 115 -6.21 8.54 7.27
N VAL A 116 -5.76 7.86 8.31
CA VAL A 116 -5.02 6.61 8.21
C VAL A 116 -5.90 5.45 8.64
N TYR A 117 -5.81 4.36 7.89
CA TYR A 117 -6.49 3.10 8.13
C TYR A 117 -5.40 2.05 8.40
N TYR A 118 -5.50 1.32 9.51
CA TYR A 118 -4.47 0.34 9.87
C TYR A 118 -4.99 -0.79 10.76
N HIS A 119 -4.30 -1.93 10.71
CA HIS A 119 -4.53 -3.05 11.62
C HIS A 119 -4.02 -2.71 13.02
N SER A 120 -4.92 -2.69 14.01
CA SER A 120 -4.59 -2.54 15.44
C SER A 120 -3.64 -3.65 15.91
N ALA A 121 -2.56 -3.32 16.61
CA ALA A 121 -1.68 -4.36 17.18
C ALA A 121 -2.26 -5.04 18.42
N ASP A 122 -3.32 -4.49 18.99
CA ASP A 122 -3.93 -5.01 20.21
C ASP A 122 -4.89 -6.17 19.93
N THR A 123 -5.24 -6.40 18.67
CA THR A 123 -6.18 -7.44 18.24
C THR A 123 -5.71 -8.10 16.94
N ASN A 124 -6.24 -9.27 16.61
CA ASN A 124 -5.89 -9.93 15.35
C ASN A 124 -6.69 -9.40 14.15
N ASN A 125 -7.87 -8.82 14.37
CA ASN A 125 -8.86 -8.62 13.31
C ASN A 125 -9.58 -7.25 13.35
N GLU A 126 -8.98 -6.24 14.00
CA GLU A 126 -9.53 -4.89 14.04
C GLU A 126 -8.77 -3.93 13.13
N ILE A 127 -9.51 -3.20 12.29
CA ILE A 127 -9.03 -2.04 11.55
C ILE A 127 -9.47 -0.76 12.26
N LEU A 128 -8.55 0.17 12.41
CA LEU A 128 -8.81 1.51 12.96
C LEU A 128 -8.74 2.55 11.86
N LYS A 129 -9.72 3.45 11.84
CA LYS A 129 -9.70 4.69 11.05
C LYS A 129 -9.37 5.85 11.98
N VAL A 130 -8.27 6.55 11.73
CA VAL A 130 -7.78 7.64 12.59
C VAL A 130 -7.59 8.92 11.78
N HIS A 131 -8.08 10.03 12.31
CA HIS A 131 -7.80 11.35 11.76
C HIS A 131 -6.32 11.70 11.93
N LEU A 132 -5.62 12.00 10.85
CA LEU A 132 -4.19 12.32 10.92
C LEU A 132 -3.89 13.68 11.58
N SER A 133 -4.84 14.62 11.56
CA SER A 133 -4.65 15.98 12.09
C SER A 133 -4.71 16.03 13.62
N ASN A 134 -5.76 15.45 14.21
CA ASN A 134 -6.02 15.49 15.65
C ASN A 134 -5.77 14.14 16.36
N ARG A 135 -5.47 13.08 15.61
CA ARG A 135 -5.11 11.74 16.11
C ARG A 135 -6.24 11.03 16.84
N THR A 136 -7.49 11.41 16.59
CA THR A 136 -8.66 10.73 17.19
C THR A 136 -9.09 9.55 16.33
N VAL A 137 -9.50 8.46 16.97
CA VAL A 137 -10.19 7.36 16.29
C VAL A 137 -11.53 7.87 15.79
N ALA A 138 -11.73 7.80 14.48
CA ALA A 138 -12.98 8.16 13.82
C ALA A 138 -13.92 6.95 13.75
N ASP A 139 -13.37 5.77 13.48
CA ASP A 139 -14.15 4.53 13.34
C ASP A 139 -13.30 3.28 13.58
N ARG A 140 -13.97 2.14 13.78
CA ARG A 140 -13.39 0.83 14.04
C ARG A 140 -14.17 -0.25 13.31
N LEU A 141 -13.46 -1.21 12.71
CA LEU A 141 -14.05 -2.38 12.07
C LEU A 141 -13.44 -3.64 12.65
N LEU A 142 -14.28 -4.49 13.25
CA LEU A 142 -13.92 -5.87 13.55
C LEU A 142 -14.36 -6.74 12.37
N LEU A 143 -13.41 -7.43 11.74
CA LEU A 143 -13.69 -8.32 10.61
C LEU A 143 -13.56 -9.79 11.05
N PRO A 144 -14.67 -10.55 11.18
CA PRO A 144 -14.59 -11.98 11.44
C PRO A 144 -13.80 -12.72 10.36
N GLY A 145 -13.08 -13.78 10.73
CA GLY A 145 -12.23 -14.56 9.81
C GLY A 145 -10.84 -13.96 9.57
N ALA A 146 -10.74 -12.63 9.49
CA ALA A 146 -9.49 -11.93 9.26
C ALA A 146 -8.45 -12.12 10.37
N GLY A 147 -7.17 -12.07 9.99
CA GLY A 147 -6.04 -12.09 10.91
C GLY A 147 -5.78 -13.40 11.66
N ARG A 148 -6.46 -14.49 11.25
CA ARG A 148 -6.17 -15.85 11.73
C ARG A 148 -4.90 -16.45 11.10
N MET A 149 -4.48 -15.91 9.96
CA MET A 149 -3.24 -16.24 9.27
C MET A 149 -2.72 -15.03 8.49
N PRO A 150 -1.42 -14.99 8.10
CA PRO A 150 -0.90 -13.92 7.26
C PRO A 150 -1.62 -13.84 5.92
N ALA A 151 -1.91 -12.62 5.46
CA ALA A 151 -2.40 -12.40 4.11
C ALA A 151 -1.38 -12.90 3.09
N TYR A 152 -0.09 -12.70 3.36
CA TYR A 152 1.00 -13.09 2.48
C TYR A 152 1.99 -13.97 3.23
N SER A 153 2.18 -15.24 2.85
CA SER A 153 3.04 -16.15 3.61
C SER A 153 4.52 -15.72 3.59
N LEU A 154 4.96 -14.97 2.57
CA LEU A 154 6.31 -14.41 2.49
C LEU A 154 6.44 -13.05 3.20
N SER A 155 5.33 -12.47 3.67
CA SER A 155 5.29 -11.27 4.53
C SER A 155 4.47 -11.56 5.80
N PRO A 156 4.98 -12.42 6.70
CA PRO A 156 4.20 -13.00 7.80
C PRO A 156 3.70 -11.98 8.83
N HIS A 157 4.24 -10.77 8.83
CA HIS A 157 3.80 -9.68 9.70
C HIS A 157 2.57 -8.94 9.14
N THR A 158 2.17 -9.20 7.90
CA THR A 158 1.02 -8.55 7.26
C THR A 158 -0.17 -9.50 7.31
N LEU A 159 -0.95 -9.38 8.39
CA LEU A 159 -2.18 -10.17 8.59
C LEU A 159 -3.36 -9.62 7.78
N MET A 160 -3.40 -8.30 7.62
CA MET A 160 -4.43 -7.55 6.94
C MET A 160 -3.78 -6.42 6.17
N ASP A 161 -4.22 -6.22 4.93
CA ASP A 161 -3.58 -5.33 3.98
C ASP A 161 -4.60 -4.40 3.31
N LEU A 162 -4.55 -3.11 3.65
CA LEU A 162 -5.47 -2.13 3.10
C LEU A 162 -4.95 -1.56 1.77
N ALA A 163 -5.85 -1.37 0.82
CA ALA A 163 -5.55 -0.83 -0.50
C ALA A 163 -6.54 0.26 -0.90
N ILE A 164 -6.09 1.16 -1.78
CA ILE A 164 -6.91 2.17 -2.42
C ILE A 164 -6.73 2.03 -3.93
N ASP A 165 -7.83 1.98 -4.64
CA ASP A 165 -7.86 2.00 -6.11
C ASP A 165 -8.84 3.09 -6.60
N GLU A 166 -9.23 3.01 -7.87
CA GLU A 166 -10.21 3.89 -8.49
C GLU A 166 -11.64 3.76 -7.90
N MET A 167 -11.96 2.62 -7.28
CA MET A 167 -13.27 2.31 -6.71
C MET A 167 -13.38 2.59 -5.20
N GLY A 168 -12.25 2.77 -4.51
CA GLY A 168 -12.23 3.24 -3.13
C GLY A 168 -11.34 2.38 -2.22
N LEU A 169 -11.82 2.14 -1.00
CA LEU A 169 -11.07 1.46 0.06
C LEU A 169 -11.34 -0.04 0.08
N TRP A 170 -10.26 -0.81 0.12
CA TRP A 170 -10.29 -2.26 0.15
C TRP A 170 -9.46 -2.80 1.31
N LEU A 171 -9.84 -3.98 1.78
CA LEU A 171 -9.09 -4.77 2.75
C LEU A 171 -8.84 -6.16 2.18
N ILE A 172 -7.58 -6.57 2.17
CA ILE A 172 -7.11 -7.88 1.72
C ILE A 172 -6.67 -8.65 2.96
N HIS A 173 -7.16 -9.87 3.13
CA HIS A 173 -6.71 -10.79 4.19
C HIS A 173 -6.71 -12.23 3.66
N ALA A 174 -6.21 -13.17 4.44
CA ALA A 174 -6.36 -14.60 4.15
C ALA A 174 -7.18 -15.26 5.26
N ASP A 175 -7.95 -16.27 4.89
CA ASP A 175 -8.80 -17.00 5.82
C ASP A 175 -8.64 -18.51 5.63
N PRO A 176 -8.24 -19.25 6.70
CA PRO A 176 -8.02 -20.68 6.62
C PRO A 176 -9.30 -21.48 6.31
N ASP A 177 -10.48 -20.94 6.60
CA ASP A 177 -11.75 -21.61 6.30
C ASP A 177 -12.03 -21.63 4.78
N PHE A 178 -11.41 -20.72 4.03
CA PHE A 178 -11.40 -20.70 2.55
C PHE A 178 -10.11 -21.31 1.97
N GLY A 179 -9.54 -22.32 2.63
CA GLY A 179 -8.33 -23.00 2.16
C GLY A 179 -7.06 -22.15 2.20
N GLY A 180 -7.07 -21.05 2.96
CA GLY A 180 -5.97 -20.09 3.01
C GLY A 180 -5.90 -19.19 1.77
N ASN A 181 -7.00 -19.07 1.03
CA ASN A 181 -7.11 -18.11 -0.06
C ASN A 181 -7.22 -16.68 0.47
N LEU A 182 -6.83 -15.74 -0.39
CA LEU A 182 -7.04 -14.33 -0.15
C LEU A 182 -8.53 -14.01 -0.27
N VAL A 183 -8.98 -13.12 0.59
CA VAL A 183 -10.34 -12.57 0.64
C VAL A 183 -10.20 -11.06 0.54
N ILE A 184 -10.96 -10.46 -0.37
CA ILE A 184 -11.01 -9.00 -0.53
C ILE A 184 -12.36 -8.48 -0.03
N THR A 185 -12.32 -7.42 0.76
CA THR A 185 -13.50 -6.76 1.33
C THR A 185 -13.50 -5.30 0.92
N LYS A 186 -14.56 -4.87 0.21
CA LYS A 186 -14.78 -3.47 -0.11
C LYS A 186 -15.36 -2.77 1.11
N LEU A 187 -14.77 -1.63 1.46
CA LEU A 187 -15.19 -0.81 2.59
C LEU A 187 -15.69 0.55 2.10
N ASP A 188 -16.71 1.06 2.79
CA ASP A 188 -17.08 2.46 2.69
C ASP A 188 -16.00 3.30 3.39
N HIS A 189 -15.39 4.23 2.67
CA HIS A 189 -14.29 5.01 3.22
C HIS A 189 -14.76 6.03 4.28
N SER A 190 -16.06 6.32 4.38
CA SER A 190 -16.61 7.31 5.30
C SER A 190 -16.97 6.69 6.66
N SER A 191 -17.63 5.53 6.66
CA SER A 191 -18.12 4.82 7.85
C SER A 191 -17.40 3.51 8.16
N LEU A 192 -16.39 3.14 7.37
CA LEU A 192 -15.65 1.87 7.49
C LEU A 192 -16.54 0.61 7.42
N ALA A 193 -17.78 0.76 6.94
CA ALA A 193 -18.74 -0.34 6.83
C ALA A 193 -18.35 -1.27 5.69
N VAL A 194 -18.59 -2.57 5.88
CA VAL A 194 -18.42 -3.57 4.83
C VAL A 194 -19.50 -3.38 3.78
N GLU A 195 -19.09 -3.07 2.55
CA GLU A 195 -19.99 -3.00 1.39
C GLU A 195 -20.20 -4.40 0.80
N HIS A 196 -19.08 -5.13 0.60
CA HIS A 196 -19.11 -6.48 0.03
C HIS A 196 -17.79 -7.22 0.29
N THR A 197 -17.83 -8.55 0.28
CA THR A 197 -16.67 -9.43 0.46
C THR A 197 -16.65 -10.50 -0.62
N TRP A 198 -15.48 -10.74 -1.20
CA TRP A 198 -15.25 -11.80 -2.20
C TRP A 198 -14.16 -12.74 -1.69
N ASP A 199 -14.45 -14.04 -1.70
CA ASP A 199 -13.44 -15.08 -1.59
C ASP A 199 -12.79 -15.29 -2.96
N THR A 200 -11.46 -15.27 -3.00
CA THR A 200 -10.72 -15.43 -4.26
C THR A 200 -10.20 -16.87 -4.40
N ASN A 201 -9.70 -17.19 -5.58
CA ASN A 201 -8.93 -18.42 -5.83
C ASN A 201 -7.41 -18.20 -5.68
N CYS A 202 -6.97 -17.00 -5.31
CA CYS A 202 -5.55 -16.70 -5.12
C CYS A 202 -5.12 -17.14 -3.71
N ASN A 203 -4.17 -18.05 -3.61
CA ASN A 203 -3.72 -18.57 -2.32
C ASN A 203 -2.67 -17.66 -1.66
N SER A 204 -2.69 -17.58 -0.33
CA SER A 204 -1.67 -16.86 0.47
C SER A 204 -0.29 -17.50 0.44
N ARG A 205 -0.20 -18.81 0.14
CA ARG A 205 1.06 -19.54 0.01
C ARG A 205 1.92 -18.95 -1.10
N ASP A 206 3.17 -18.67 -0.77
CA ASP A 206 4.18 -18.07 -1.65
C ASP A 206 3.86 -16.63 -2.11
N ALA A 207 2.75 -16.05 -1.64
CA ALA A 207 2.41 -14.66 -1.87
C ALA A 207 3.34 -13.76 -1.04
N GLU A 208 3.88 -12.72 -1.66
CA GLU A 208 4.69 -11.69 -1.00
C GLU A 208 3.93 -10.37 -0.80
N ALA A 209 3.02 -10.03 -1.71
CA ALA A 209 2.20 -8.83 -1.65
C ALA A 209 1.03 -8.94 -2.64
N ALA A 210 0.09 -8.01 -2.55
CA ALA A 210 -0.93 -7.81 -3.57
C ALA A 210 -1.28 -6.33 -3.71
N PHE A 211 -1.97 -5.98 -4.80
CA PHE A 211 -2.53 -4.65 -5.02
C PHE A 211 -3.83 -4.77 -5.82
N ILE A 212 -4.67 -3.73 -5.76
CA ILE A 212 -5.95 -3.68 -6.48
C ILE A 212 -5.93 -2.49 -7.45
N VAL A 213 -6.45 -2.72 -8.64
CA VAL A 213 -6.64 -1.71 -9.69
C VAL A 213 -8.01 -1.96 -10.32
N CYS A 214 -8.86 -0.93 -10.38
CA CYS A 214 -10.22 -1.05 -10.94
C CYS A 214 -11.01 -2.29 -10.47
N GLY A 215 -10.93 -2.63 -9.19
CA GLY A 215 -11.61 -3.80 -8.65
C GLY A 215 -10.98 -5.16 -9.00
N THR A 216 -9.87 -5.20 -9.74
CA THR A 216 -9.09 -6.42 -9.95
C THR A 216 -7.95 -6.53 -8.94
N LEU A 217 -7.94 -7.61 -8.17
CA LEU A 217 -6.81 -8.01 -7.31
C LEU A 217 -5.71 -8.61 -8.15
N TYR A 218 -4.47 -8.16 -7.94
CA TYR A 218 -3.26 -8.74 -8.53
C TYR A 218 -2.35 -9.23 -7.41
N VAL A 219 -2.06 -10.53 -7.39
CA VAL A 219 -1.26 -11.17 -6.34
C VAL A 219 0.14 -11.46 -6.85
N VAL A 220 1.13 -11.01 -6.09
CA VAL A 220 2.55 -11.16 -6.40
C VAL A 220 3.12 -12.33 -5.61
N TYR A 221 3.68 -13.28 -6.34
CA TYR A 221 4.31 -14.48 -5.79
C TYR A 221 5.82 -14.44 -5.97
N SER A 222 6.53 -15.08 -5.04
CA SER A 222 7.98 -15.23 -5.06
C SER A 222 8.38 -16.56 -4.39
N SER A 223 9.67 -16.76 -4.12
CA SER A 223 10.20 -17.94 -3.43
C SER A 223 10.87 -17.55 -2.11
N HIS A 224 10.74 -18.40 -1.10
CA HIS A 224 11.43 -18.26 0.20
C HIS A 224 12.96 -18.16 0.06
N TYR A 225 13.54 -18.75 -0.98
CA TYR A 225 14.99 -18.75 -1.22
C TYR A 225 15.47 -17.61 -2.13
N GLY A 226 14.58 -16.65 -2.40
CA GLY A 226 14.82 -15.61 -3.39
C GLY A 226 14.39 -16.06 -4.79
N GLY A 227 13.77 -15.14 -5.51
CA GLY A 227 13.18 -15.41 -6.82
C GLY A 227 12.78 -14.11 -7.50
N ARG A 228 12.34 -14.22 -8.76
CA ARG A 228 11.82 -13.06 -9.48
C ARG A 228 10.33 -12.93 -9.16
N SER A 229 9.99 -11.90 -8.40
CA SER A 229 8.60 -11.57 -8.10
C SER A 229 7.77 -11.49 -9.37
N SER A 230 6.61 -12.14 -9.36
CA SER A 230 5.72 -12.21 -10.52
C SER A 230 4.25 -12.22 -10.13
N ILE A 231 3.43 -11.63 -10.99
CA ILE A 231 1.98 -11.74 -10.89
C ILE A 231 1.61 -13.10 -11.50
N GLN A 232 1.02 -13.97 -10.68
CA GLN A 232 0.61 -15.32 -11.10
C GLN A 232 -0.88 -15.58 -10.87
N CYS A 233 -1.54 -14.77 -10.03
CA CYS A 233 -2.98 -14.85 -9.81
C CYS A 233 -3.58 -13.45 -9.84
N LEU A 234 -4.76 -13.36 -10.45
CA LEU A 234 -5.63 -12.21 -10.36
C LEU A 234 -7.06 -12.64 -10.08
N PHE A 235 -7.84 -11.73 -9.51
CA PHE A 235 -9.26 -11.92 -9.28
C PHE A 235 -10.00 -10.62 -9.63
N ASP A 236 -10.88 -10.67 -10.63
CA ASP A 236 -11.64 -9.54 -11.12
C ASP A 236 -13.09 -9.62 -10.59
N ILE A 237 -13.51 -8.65 -9.78
CA ILE A 237 -14.88 -8.59 -9.24
C ILE A 237 -15.95 -8.35 -10.31
N HIS A 238 -15.54 -7.96 -11.53
CA HIS A 238 -16.43 -7.68 -12.64
C HIS A 238 -16.60 -8.88 -13.58
N ASP A 239 -15.83 -9.95 -13.41
CA ASP A 239 -15.78 -11.11 -14.31
C ASP A 239 -15.52 -10.73 -15.78
N THR A 240 -14.75 -9.67 -16.02
CA THR A 240 -14.40 -9.17 -17.36
C THR A 240 -13.04 -9.66 -17.84
N ILE A 241 -12.14 -10.00 -16.92
CA ILE A 241 -10.81 -10.55 -17.22
C ILE A 241 -10.84 -12.07 -17.12
N TYR A 242 -10.66 -12.76 -18.25
CA TYR A 242 -10.62 -14.22 -18.29
C TYR A 242 -9.24 -14.75 -17.83
N THR A 243 -9.23 -15.57 -16.78
CA THR A 243 -8.02 -16.11 -16.12
C THR A 243 -7.17 -17.03 -17.02
N GLU A 244 -7.72 -17.57 -18.10
CA GLU A 244 -7.01 -18.46 -19.03
C GLU A 244 -5.97 -17.74 -19.91
N SER A 245 -5.90 -16.39 -19.88
CA SER A 245 -4.94 -15.59 -20.65
C SER A 245 -3.86 -14.88 -19.82
N ILE A 246 -3.73 -15.19 -18.52
CA ILE A 246 -2.77 -14.49 -17.64
C ILE A 246 -1.34 -14.80 -18.10
N SER A 247 -0.72 -13.83 -18.78
CA SER A 247 0.71 -13.85 -19.00
C SER A 247 1.41 -13.57 -17.67
N VAL A 248 2.30 -14.47 -17.23
CA VAL A 248 3.08 -14.25 -16.01
C VAL A 248 3.89 -12.95 -16.16
N LEU A 249 3.55 -11.93 -15.35
CA LEU A 249 4.22 -10.63 -15.39
C LEU A 249 5.30 -10.56 -14.33
N PHE A 250 6.52 -10.29 -14.74
CA PHE A 250 7.64 -10.20 -13.82
C PHE A 250 7.99 -8.77 -13.46
N PHE A 251 8.32 -8.55 -12.19
CA PHE A 251 8.85 -7.27 -11.75
C PHE A 251 10.31 -7.09 -12.22
N PRO A 252 10.67 -5.92 -12.77
CA PRO A 252 12.05 -5.60 -13.16
C PRO A 252 12.85 -5.15 -11.92
N LYS A 253 13.12 -6.07 -10.99
CA LYS A 253 13.87 -5.81 -9.75
C LYS A 253 14.90 -6.89 -9.42
N ARG A 254 15.67 -6.68 -8.34
CA ARG A 254 16.60 -7.67 -7.77
C ARG A 254 15.84 -8.81 -7.10
N TYR A 255 16.51 -9.95 -6.90
CA TYR A 255 15.94 -11.20 -6.33
C TYR A 255 15.69 -11.12 -4.82
N THR A 256 15.03 -10.05 -4.36
CA THR A 256 14.57 -9.83 -2.99
C THR A 256 13.04 -9.80 -2.99
N SER A 257 12.38 -9.87 -1.83
CA SER A 257 10.91 -9.84 -1.72
C SER A 257 10.41 -8.46 -1.31
N HIS A 258 9.24 -8.05 -1.81
CA HIS A 258 8.66 -6.77 -1.39
C HIS A 258 8.21 -6.82 0.08
N SER A 259 8.61 -5.84 0.88
CA SER A 259 8.08 -5.65 2.24
C SER A 259 6.79 -4.82 2.26
N ALA A 260 6.57 -4.01 1.21
CA ALA A 260 5.32 -3.34 0.91
C ALA A 260 5.18 -3.10 -0.60
N LEU A 261 3.96 -3.18 -1.12
CA LEU A 261 3.62 -2.84 -2.51
C LEU A 261 2.24 -2.18 -2.54
N ARG A 262 2.16 -0.95 -3.06
CA ARG A 262 0.95 -0.11 -2.99
C ARG A 262 0.64 0.52 -4.32
N PHE A 263 -0.59 0.38 -4.80
CA PHE A 263 -1.06 1.16 -5.93
C PHE A 263 -1.47 2.57 -5.53
N HIS A 264 -1.16 3.55 -6.37
CA HIS A 264 -1.60 4.93 -6.21
C HIS A 264 -2.44 5.33 -7.43
N PRO A 265 -3.79 5.40 -7.30
CA PRO A 265 -4.70 5.49 -8.46
C PRO A 265 -4.52 6.75 -9.30
N LYS A 266 -4.05 7.86 -8.70
CA LYS A 266 -3.81 9.11 -9.43
C LYS A 266 -2.51 9.12 -10.20
N ASP A 267 -1.48 8.50 -9.63
CA ASP A 267 -0.16 8.45 -10.25
C ASP A 267 -0.07 7.28 -11.22
N LYS A 268 -1.02 6.32 -11.11
CA LYS A 268 -1.10 5.12 -11.94
C LYS A 268 0.16 4.27 -11.81
N GLN A 269 0.68 4.20 -10.59
CA GLN A 269 1.99 3.66 -10.27
C GLN A 269 1.93 2.81 -9.01
N LEU A 270 2.82 1.80 -8.95
CA LEU A 270 3.08 1.05 -7.74
C LEU A 270 4.25 1.67 -6.96
N TYR A 271 4.03 1.85 -5.67
CA TYR A 271 4.97 2.30 -4.67
C TYR A 271 5.42 1.09 -3.87
N ALA A 272 6.69 0.73 -4.04
CA ALA A 272 7.26 -0.47 -3.45
C ALA A 272 8.33 -0.13 -2.41
N LEU A 273 8.42 -0.99 -1.40
CA LEU A 273 9.54 -1.05 -0.47
C LEU A 273 10.12 -2.47 -0.48
N ASP A 274 11.44 -2.55 -0.54
CA ASP A 274 12.19 -3.80 -0.51
C ASP A 274 13.53 -3.55 0.19
N ASP A 275 13.74 -4.14 1.37
CA ASP A 275 14.95 -3.97 2.20
C ASP A 275 15.40 -2.49 2.38
N GLY A 276 14.41 -1.60 2.55
CA GLY A 276 14.64 -0.15 2.70
C GLY A 276 14.93 0.60 1.39
N TYR A 277 14.94 -0.08 0.24
CA TYR A 277 14.94 0.53 -1.08
C TYR A 277 13.52 0.85 -1.53
N GLN A 278 13.31 2.08 -1.96
CA GLN A 278 12.03 2.55 -2.46
C GLN A 278 12.04 2.43 -3.98
N THR A 279 11.08 1.72 -4.55
CA THR A 279 10.98 1.57 -6.02
C THR A 279 9.62 2.03 -6.49
N ILE A 280 9.58 2.70 -7.64
CA ILE A 280 8.34 3.10 -8.30
C ILE A 280 8.22 2.33 -9.60
N TYR A 281 7.13 1.57 -9.75
CA TYR A 281 6.80 0.88 -10.99
C TYR A 281 5.67 1.59 -11.73
N LYS A 282 5.85 1.76 -13.04
CA LYS A 282 4.78 2.10 -13.98
C LYS A 282 4.08 0.84 -14.42
N LEU A 283 2.75 0.87 -14.41
CA LEU A 283 1.92 -0.17 -14.97
C LEU A 283 1.66 0.13 -16.46
N GLU A 284 1.70 -0.92 -17.27
CA GLU A 284 1.22 -0.91 -18.64
C GLU A 284 -0.11 -1.65 -18.67
N ILE A 285 -1.10 -1.04 -19.31
CA ILE A 285 -2.49 -1.49 -19.24
C ILE A 285 -2.99 -1.74 -20.64
N LYS A 286 -3.77 -2.78 -20.81
CA LYS A 286 -4.52 -3.07 -22.02
C LYS A 286 -6.00 -3.01 -21.71
N LYS A 287 -6.76 -2.39 -22.62
CA LYS A 287 -8.21 -2.45 -22.59
C LYS A 287 -8.65 -3.78 -23.22
N ILE A 288 -9.53 -4.50 -22.54
CA ILE A 288 -10.15 -5.74 -23.03
C ILE A 288 -11.48 -5.42 -23.70
#